data_AF-A0A3N1HZS9-F1
#
_entry.id   AF-A0A3N1HZS9-F1
#
_cell.length_a   1.000
_cell.length_b   1.000
_cell.length_c   1.000
_cell.angle_alpha   90.00
_cell.angle_beta   90.00
_cell.angle_gamma   90.00
#
_symmetry.space_group_name_H-M   'P 1'
#
loop_
_entity.id
_entity.type
_entity.pdbx_description
1 polymer ?
#
loop_
_entity_poly.entity_id
_entity_poly.type
_entity_poly.pdbx_seq_one_letter_code
_entity_poly.pdbx_strand_id
1 'polypeptide(L)'
;MPRETLTADRIVRAAIELLDDEGLDGLNMRSLAKRLGSAATAVYWHIKTKDDLVRLASDVIWGEVELPDLDGTDWRAAATAHARGMHAMLTRHPWLVQAFGSHLLYGPGQARYNDLGLAIYEEAGFAADDADRAAAAVFTFVLGNALGPAAQVSLNRGLSKDGADAGQLTADAMTRATEIAKQFPRLRERLDTTAATEYVAAPDRTFEFGLQSLLDGFETRLTGEGAAPQQ
;
A
#
# COMPACT_ATOMS: atom_id res chain seq x y z
N MET A 1 -25.00 -30.18 -6.64
CA MET A 1 -24.96 -28.71 -6.51
C MET A 1 -24.83 -28.13 -7.91
N PRO A 2 -25.68 -27.18 -8.34
CA PRO A 2 -25.51 -26.55 -9.65
C PRO A 2 -24.14 -25.85 -9.70
N ARG A 3 -23.40 -25.98 -10.80
CA ARG A 3 -22.16 -25.22 -11.01
C ARG A 3 -22.56 -23.76 -11.11
N GLU A 4 -22.27 -22.99 -10.09
CA GLU A 4 -22.48 -21.55 -10.08
C GLU A 4 -21.75 -20.95 -11.29
N THR A 5 -22.45 -20.12 -12.07
CA THR A 5 -21.94 -19.57 -13.33
C THR A 5 -20.66 -18.78 -13.07
N LEU A 6 -19.66 -18.95 -13.94
CA LEU A 6 -18.42 -18.20 -13.85
C LEU A 6 -18.66 -16.77 -14.37
N THR A 7 -18.30 -15.77 -13.58
CA THR A 7 -18.40 -14.34 -13.92
C THR A 7 -17.04 -13.67 -13.72
N ALA A 8 -16.82 -12.53 -14.38
CA ALA A 8 -15.61 -11.74 -14.20
C ALA A 8 -15.41 -11.34 -12.73
N ASP A 9 -16.47 -10.83 -12.08
CA ASP A 9 -16.44 -10.43 -10.67
C ASP A 9 -16.02 -11.58 -9.75
N ARG A 10 -16.56 -12.79 -9.97
CA ARG A 10 -16.21 -13.96 -9.17
C ARG A 10 -14.75 -14.38 -9.40
N ILE A 11 -14.25 -14.27 -10.63
CA ILE A 11 -12.84 -14.53 -10.93
C ILE A 11 -11.95 -13.51 -10.21
N VAL A 12 -12.30 -12.22 -10.26
CA VAL A 12 -11.53 -11.14 -9.63
C VAL A 12 -11.50 -11.30 -8.10
N ARG A 13 -12.63 -11.57 -7.45
CA ARG A 13 -12.67 -11.83 -5.99
C ARG A 13 -11.80 -13.02 -5.59
N ALA A 14 -11.90 -14.14 -6.31
CA ALA A 14 -11.06 -15.32 -6.04
C ALA A 14 -9.56 -15.04 -6.30
N ALA A 15 -9.24 -14.13 -7.22
CA ALA A 15 -7.87 -13.71 -7.45
C ALA A 15 -7.35 -12.82 -6.33
N ILE A 16 -8.16 -11.88 -5.81
CA ILE A 16 -7.82 -11.06 -4.64
C ILE A 16 -7.49 -11.97 -3.46
N GLU A 17 -8.37 -12.93 -3.13
CA GLU A 17 -8.10 -13.87 -2.03
C GLU A 17 -6.81 -14.67 -2.26
N LEU A 18 -6.55 -15.12 -3.49
CA LEU A 18 -5.33 -15.86 -3.82
C LEU A 18 -4.07 -14.99 -3.72
N LEU A 19 -4.16 -13.72 -4.09
CA LEU A 19 -3.07 -12.74 -3.96
C LEU A 19 -2.81 -12.39 -2.48
N ASP A 20 -3.87 -12.26 -1.69
CA ASP A 20 -3.79 -12.04 -0.26
C ASP A 20 -3.16 -13.24 0.45
N ASP A 21 -3.48 -14.46 0.04
CA ASP A 21 -2.92 -15.68 0.63
C ASP A 21 -1.46 -15.94 0.16
N GLU A 22 -1.23 -15.90 -1.16
CA GLU A 22 0.00 -16.44 -1.76
C GLU A 22 0.92 -15.39 -2.40
N GLY A 23 0.46 -14.14 -2.53
CA GLY A 23 1.19 -13.04 -3.15
C GLY A 23 1.20 -13.12 -4.68
N LEU A 24 1.88 -12.16 -5.33
CA LEU A 24 2.00 -12.10 -6.79
C LEU A 24 2.63 -13.36 -7.40
N ASP A 25 3.57 -13.98 -6.70
CA ASP A 25 4.26 -15.19 -7.16
C ASP A 25 3.37 -16.43 -7.12
N GLY A 26 2.41 -16.48 -6.18
CA GLY A 26 1.42 -17.56 -6.11
C GLY A 26 0.35 -17.47 -7.19
N LEU A 27 0.06 -16.27 -7.68
CA LEU A 27 -0.97 -16.05 -8.69
C LEU A 27 -0.58 -16.68 -10.03
N ASN A 28 -1.29 -17.75 -10.39
CA ASN A 28 -1.29 -18.31 -11.74
C ASN A 28 -2.68 -18.82 -12.13
N MET A 29 -2.94 -18.86 -13.44
CA MET A 29 -4.28 -19.17 -13.97
C MET A 29 -4.77 -20.58 -13.62
N ARG A 30 -3.86 -21.55 -13.40
CA ARG A 30 -4.24 -22.91 -12.99
C ARG A 30 -4.65 -22.96 -11.52
N SER A 31 -3.90 -22.33 -10.62
CA SER A 31 -4.25 -22.23 -9.20
C SER A 31 -5.59 -21.51 -9.02
N LEU A 32 -5.80 -20.42 -9.76
CA LEU A 32 -7.07 -19.68 -9.74
C LEU A 32 -8.24 -20.54 -10.25
N ALA A 33 -8.07 -21.23 -11.38
CA ALA A 33 -9.10 -22.11 -11.92
C ALA A 33 -9.45 -23.25 -10.96
N LYS A 34 -8.44 -23.83 -10.30
CA LYS A 34 -8.62 -24.85 -9.25
C LYS A 34 -9.44 -24.30 -8.08
N ARG A 35 -9.11 -23.10 -7.57
CA ARG A 35 -9.87 -22.42 -6.49
C ARG A 35 -11.33 -22.19 -6.89
N LEU A 36 -11.57 -21.84 -8.15
CA LEU A 36 -12.91 -21.61 -8.71
C LEU A 36 -13.68 -22.90 -9.09
N GLY A 37 -13.05 -24.09 -8.98
CA GLY A 37 -13.64 -25.35 -9.45
C GLY A 37 -13.91 -25.37 -10.96
N SER A 38 -13.14 -24.60 -11.74
CA SER A 38 -13.33 -24.39 -13.17
C SER A 38 -12.10 -24.81 -14.00
N ALA A 39 -12.27 -24.87 -15.32
CA ALA A 39 -11.16 -25.06 -16.24
C ALA A 39 -10.45 -23.72 -16.50
N ALA A 40 -9.13 -23.72 -16.62
CA ALA A 40 -8.37 -22.49 -16.91
C ALA A 40 -8.83 -21.81 -18.21
N THR A 41 -9.22 -22.59 -19.22
CA THR A 41 -9.80 -22.09 -20.48
C THR A 41 -11.06 -21.26 -20.27
N ALA A 42 -11.90 -21.60 -19.28
CA ALA A 42 -13.09 -20.83 -18.95
C ALA A 42 -12.74 -19.49 -18.28
N VAL A 43 -11.67 -19.44 -17.48
CA VAL A 43 -11.16 -18.19 -16.90
C VAL A 43 -10.62 -17.26 -17.99
N TYR A 44 -9.85 -17.81 -18.93
CA TYR A 44 -9.30 -17.07 -20.09
C TYR A 44 -10.36 -16.47 -21.04
N TRP A 45 -11.59 -16.99 -20.99
CA TRP A 45 -12.70 -16.40 -21.73
C TRP A 45 -13.11 -15.03 -21.17
N HIS A 46 -13.02 -14.84 -19.86
CA HIS A 46 -13.35 -13.57 -19.20
C HIS A 46 -12.15 -12.63 -19.09
N ILE A 47 -10.97 -13.17 -18.76
CA ILE A 47 -9.77 -12.37 -18.49
C ILE A 47 -8.59 -13.00 -19.22
N LYS A 48 -8.02 -12.24 -20.17
CA LYS A 48 -7.08 -12.77 -21.17
C LYS A 48 -5.69 -13.01 -20.60
N THR A 49 -5.23 -12.17 -19.68
CA THR A 49 -3.85 -12.21 -19.18
C THR A 49 -3.80 -12.14 -17.65
N LYS A 50 -2.66 -12.56 -17.07
CA LYS A 50 -2.38 -12.37 -15.64
C LYS A 50 -2.34 -10.88 -15.30
N ASP A 51 -1.76 -10.06 -16.16
CA ASP A 51 -1.64 -8.62 -15.94
C ASP A 51 -3.01 -7.93 -15.91
N ASP A 52 -3.92 -8.31 -16.81
CA ASP A 52 -5.32 -7.85 -16.78
C ASP A 52 -6.00 -8.23 -15.46
N LEU A 53 -5.76 -9.44 -14.97
CA LEU A 53 -6.32 -9.91 -13.71
C LEU A 53 -5.79 -9.10 -12.53
N VAL A 54 -4.47 -8.86 -12.47
CA VAL A 54 -3.85 -8.05 -11.41
C VAL A 54 -4.36 -6.61 -11.47
N ARG A 55 -4.49 -6.03 -12.67
CA ARG A 55 -5.06 -4.69 -12.85
C ARG A 55 -6.51 -4.62 -12.37
N LEU A 56 -7.36 -5.57 -12.76
CA LEU A 56 -8.77 -5.61 -12.35
C LEU A 56 -8.92 -5.85 -10.84
N ALA A 57 -8.12 -6.75 -10.27
CA ALA A 57 -8.10 -6.99 -8.82
C ALA A 57 -7.67 -5.74 -8.04
N SER A 58 -6.62 -5.05 -8.51
CA SER A 58 -6.16 -3.79 -7.94
C SER A 58 -7.25 -2.72 -7.98
N ASP A 59 -7.92 -2.55 -9.12
CA ASP A 59 -8.97 -1.54 -9.28
C ASP A 59 -10.18 -1.79 -8.38
N VAL A 60 -10.57 -3.04 -8.16
CA VAL A 60 -11.62 -3.40 -7.21
C VAL A 60 -11.23 -3.05 -5.78
N ILE A 61 -9.98 -3.29 -5.39
CA ILE A 61 -9.49 -3.00 -4.03
C ILE A 61 -9.45 -1.49 -3.76
N TRP A 62 -9.17 -0.65 -4.76
CA TRP A 62 -9.31 0.80 -4.62
C TRP A 62 -10.75 1.25 -4.26
N GLY A 63 -11.75 0.41 -4.51
CA GLY A 63 -13.12 0.61 -4.04
C GLY A 63 -13.30 0.46 -2.53
N GLU A 64 -12.38 -0.19 -1.82
CA GLU A 64 -12.42 -0.34 -0.36
C GLU A 64 -12.07 0.95 0.38
N VAL A 65 -11.39 1.89 -0.28
CA VAL A 65 -11.09 3.18 0.31
C VAL A 65 -12.38 3.99 0.41
N GLU A 66 -12.87 4.11 1.65
CA GLU A 66 -13.92 5.05 2.01
C GLU A 66 -13.43 6.47 1.77
N LEU A 67 -14.25 7.24 1.07
CA LEU A 67 -13.94 8.61 0.68
C LEU A 67 -14.58 9.56 1.70
N PRO A 68 -13.82 10.50 2.28
CA PRO A 68 -14.40 11.51 3.15
C PRO A 68 -15.44 12.34 2.39
N ASP A 69 -16.50 12.72 3.11
CA ASP A 69 -17.39 13.79 2.65
C ASP A 69 -16.63 15.12 2.80
N LEU A 70 -16.59 15.90 1.72
CA LEU A 70 -15.92 17.19 1.70
C LEU A 70 -16.81 18.30 2.26
N ASP A 71 -18.13 18.13 2.20
CA ASP A 71 -19.07 19.14 2.66
C ASP A 71 -19.00 19.32 4.18
N GLY A 72 -18.41 20.43 4.61
CA GLY A 72 -18.29 20.79 6.03
C GLY A 72 -17.20 20.04 6.80
N THR A 73 -16.37 19.24 6.12
CA THR A 73 -15.19 18.60 6.71
C THR A 73 -13.97 19.49 6.54
N ASP A 74 -13.19 19.64 7.60
CA ASP A 74 -11.90 20.32 7.52
C ASP A 74 -10.94 19.57 6.57
N TRP A 75 -10.26 20.28 5.67
CA TRP A 75 -9.41 19.69 4.63
C TRP A 75 -8.34 18.76 5.22
N ARG A 76 -7.80 19.10 6.40
CA ARG A 76 -6.75 18.33 7.05
C ARG A 76 -7.30 17.01 7.58
N ALA A 77 -8.53 17.04 8.11
CA ALA A 77 -9.24 15.83 8.51
C ALA A 77 -9.55 14.94 7.29
N ALA A 78 -10.01 15.52 6.17
CA ALA A 78 -10.26 14.80 4.93
C ALA A 78 -8.98 14.16 4.35
N ALA A 79 -7.89 14.92 4.24
CA ALA A 79 -6.59 14.43 3.78
C ALA A 79 -6.05 13.31 4.69
N THR A 80 -6.23 13.44 6.00
CA THR A 80 -5.84 12.40 6.96
C THR A 80 -6.65 11.12 6.76
N ALA A 81 -7.97 11.23 6.61
CA ALA A 81 -8.85 10.08 6.38
C ALA A 81 -8.53 9.38 5.04
N HIS A 82 -8.32 10.15 3.98
CA HIS A 82 -7.95 9.67 2.65
C HIS A 82 -6.64 8.88 2.66
N ALA A 83 -5.58 9.44 3.26
CA ALA A 83 -4.29 8.78 3.41
C ALA A 83 -4.37 7.51 4.29
N ARG A 84 -5.12 7.54 5.40
CA ARG A 84 -5.36 6.39 6.27
C ARG A 84 -6.10 5.27 5.55
N GLY A 85 -7.08 5.61 4.73
CA GLY A 85 -7.83 4.65 3.92
C GLY A 85 -6.92 3.89 2.95
N MET A 86 -6.06 4.61 2.23
CA MET A 86 -5.04 4.00 1.37
C MET A 86 -4.05 3.16 2.17
N HIS A 87 -3.56 3.65 3.31
CA HIS A 87 -2.64 2.90 4.15
C HIS A 87 -3.26 1.56 4.61
N ALA A 88 -4.48 1.61 5.17
CA ALA A 88 -5.19 0.43 5.63
C ALA A 88 -5.45 -0.58 4.50
N MET A 89 -5.80 -0.10 3.30
CA MET A 89 -5.94 -0.93 2.10
C MET A 89 -4.62 -1.62 1.74
N LEU A 90 -3.50 -0.90 1.70
CA LEU A 90 -2.18 -1.48 1.39
C LEU A 90 -1.69 -2.45 2.47
N THR A 91 -2.01 -2.21 3.74
CA THR A 91 -1.72 -3.14 4.85
C THR A 91 -2.52 -4.44 4.70
N ARG A 92 -3.79 -4.34 4.29
CA ARG A 92 -4.66 -5.52 4.04
C ARG A 92 -4.21 -6.32 2.82
N HIS A 93 -3.77 -5.62 1.76
CA HIS A 93 -3.38 -6.20 0.48
C HIS A 93 -1.91 -5.91 0.15
N PRO A 94 -0.94 -6.48 0.90
CA PRO A 94 0.48 -6.12 0.79
C PRO A 94 1.08 -6.42 -0.60
N TRP A 95 0.48 -7.32 -1.36
CA TRP A 95 0.88 -7.62 -2.73
C TRP A 95 0.72 -6.41 -3.68
N LEU A 96 -0.17 -5.47 -3.37
CA LEU A 96 -0.36 -4.26 -4.19
C LEU A 96 0.90 -3.39 -4.23
N VAL A 97 1.63 -3.30 -3.11
CA VAL A 97 2.87 -2.52 -3.04
C VAL A 97 3.91 -3.05 -4.04
N GLN A 98 4.00 -4.37 -4.20
CA GLN A 98 4.87 -5.01 -5.19
C GLN A 98 4.33 -4.86 -6.61
N ALA A 99 3.00 -4.87 -6.77
CA ALA A 99 2.36 -4.73 -8.06
C ALA A 99 2.62 -3.34 -8.64
N PHE A 100 2.65 -2.27 -7.83
CA PHE A 100 3.02 -0.92 -8.30
C PHE A 100 4.40 -0.83 -8.94
N GLY A 101 5.35 -1.68 -8.54
CA GLY A 101 6.69 -1.72 -9.12
C GLY A 101 6.82 -2.60 -10.37
N SER A 102 5.79 -3.37 -10.73
CA SER A 102 5.88 -4.42 -11.74
C SER A 102 4.74 -4.43 -12.76
N HIS A 103 3.65 -3.72 -12.52
CA HIS A 103 2.45 -3.69 -13.36
C HIS A 103 1.96 -2.26 -13.58
N LEU A 104 1.33 -2.04 -14.74
CA LEU A 104 0.58 -0.81 -15.01
C LEU A 104 -0.83 -0.92 -14.40
N LEU A 105 -0.97 -0.41 -13.19
CA LEU A 105 -2.21 -0.38 -12.45
C LEU A 105 -2.88 0.97 -12.68
N TYR A 106 -3.98 0.98 -13.42
CA TYR A 106 -4.86 2.13 -13.53
C TYR A 106 -6.26 1.67 -13.94
N GLY A 107 -7.26 2.28 -13.32
CA GLY A 107 -8.66 2.00 -13.56
C GLY A 107 -9.58 2.98 -12.81
N PRO A 108 -10.91 2.83 -12.96
CA PRO A 108 -11.90 3.72 -12.36
C PRO A 108 -11.78 3.88 -10.83
N GLY A 109 -11.47 2.82 -10.10
CA GLY A 109 -11.33 2.85 -8.63
C GLY A 109 -10.17 3.74 -8.20
N GLN A 110 -9.01 3.59 -8.85
CA GLN A 110 -7.85 4.44 -8.59
C GLN A 110 -8.08 5.89 -9.07
N ALA A 111 -8.71 6.07 -10.23
CA ALA A 111 -9.03 7.40 -10.74
C ALA A 111 -9.94 8.17 -9.76
N ARG A 112 -10.96 7.51 -9.21
CA ARG A 112 -11.83 8.07 -8.17
C ARG A 112 -11.07 8.46 -6.90
N TYR A 113 -10.12 7.63 -6.46
CA TYR A 113 -9.26 7.95 -5.31
C TYR A 113 -8.40 9.20 -5.57
N ASN A 114 -7.79 9.28 -6.76
CA ASN A 114 -6.94 10.41 -7.16
C ASN A 114 -7.75 11.70 -7.30
N ASP A 115 -8.92 11.63 -7.93
CA ASP A 115 -9.83 12.76 -8.15
C ASP A 115 -10.23 13.42 -6.83
N LEU A 116 -10.64 12.63 -5.83
CA LEU A 116 -10.92 13.17 -4.50
C LEU A 116 -9.67 13.74 -3.83
N GLY A 117 -8.51 13.10 -4.02
CA GLY A 117 -7.25 13.60 -3.50
C GLY A 117 -6.97 15.03 -3.97
N LEU A 118 -7.20 15.32 -5.24
CA LEU A 118 -7.08 16.68 -5.79
C LEU A 118 -8.13 17.62 -5.20
N ALA A 119 -9.40 17.20 -5.16
CA ALA A 119 -10.49 18.00 -4.61
C ALA A 119 -10.21 18.46 -3.16
N ILE A 120 -9.68 17.57 -2.31
CA ILE A 120 -9.30 17.89 -0.92
C ILE A 120 -8.31 19.06 -0.86
N TYR A 121 -7.27 19.06 -1.69
CA TYR A 121 -6.26 20.11 -1.67
C TYR A 121 -6.74 21.40 -2.36
N GLU A 122 -7.53 21.29 -3.43
CA GLU A 122 -8.11 22.47 -4.08
C GLU A 122 -9.07 23.22 -3.14
N GLU A 123 -9.91 22.50 -2.38
CA GLU A 123 -10.77 23.10 -1.36
C GLU A 123 -10.01 23.73 -0.20
N ALA A 124 -8.82 23.20 0.12
CA ALA A 124 -7.91 23.81 1.10
C ALA A 124 -7.28 25.12 0.59
N GLY A 125 -7.43 25.44 -0.70
CA GLY A 125 -6.90 26.66 -1.34
C GLY A 125 -5.58 26.47 -2.08
N PHE A 126 -5.14 25.24 -2.34
CA PHE A 126 -3.98 25.00 -3.20
C PHE A 126 -4.28 25.41 -4.65
N ALA A 127 -3.28 25.98 -5.32
CA ALA A 127 -3.29 26.07 -6.79
C ALA A 127 -3.14 24.66 -7.40
N ALA A 128 -3.69 24.44 -8.60
CA ALA A 128 -3.73 23.12 -9.24
C ALA A 128 -2.37 22.37 -9.23
N ASP A 129 -1.29 23.01 -9.69
CA ASP A 129 0.04 22.41 -9.72
C ASP A 129 0.55 21.99 -8.32
N ASP A 130 0.20 22.73 -7.27
CA ASP A 130 0.60 22.41 -5.90
C ASP A 130 -0.33 21.37 -5.25
N ALA A 131 -1.61 21.32 -5.65
CA ALA A 131 -2.53 20.25 -5.28
C ALA A 131 -2.05 18.89 -5.84
N ASP A 132 -1.64 18.85 -7.11
CA ASP A 132 -1.02 17.67 -7.73
C ASP A 132 0.22 17.21 -6.96
N ARG A 133 1.11 18.15 -6.61
CA ARG A 133 2.34 17.85 -5.84
C ARG A 133 2.02 17.35 -4.44
N ALA A 134 1.04 17.94 -3.76
CA ALA A 134 0.62 17.53 -2.42
C ALA A 134 0.03 16.10 -2.44
N ALA A 135 -0.88 15.83 -3.37
CA ALA A 135 -1.47 14.51 -3.56
C ALA A 135 -0.41 13.45 -3.89
N ALA A 136 0.50 13.73 -4.82
CA ALA A 136 1.59 12.83 -5.19
C ALA A 136 2.57 12.55 -4.03
N ALA A 137 2.88 13.59 -3.22
CA ALA A 137 3.74 13.47 -2.07
C ALA A 137 3.13 12.56 -0.99
N VAL A 138 1.84 12.74 -0.67
CA VAL A 138 1.13 11.86 0.27
C VAL A 138 1.04 10.44 -0.27
N PHE A 139 0.65 10.26 -1.53
CA PHE A 139 0.59 8.93 -2.15
C PHE A 139 1.93 8.19 -2.05
N THR A 140 3.03 8.85 -2.43
CA THR A 140 4.36 8.23 -2.41
C THR A 140 4.83 7.95 -0.99
N PHE A 141 4.52 8.84 -0.05
CA PHE A 141 4.78 8.61 1.37
C PHE A 141 4.04 7.37 1.89
N VAL A 142 2.73 7.26 1.65
CA VAL A 142 1.93 6.12 2.10
C VAL A 142 2.43 4.81 1.46
N LEU A 143 2.73 4.82 0.16
CA LEU A 143 3.28 3.67 -0.55
C LEU A 143 4.65 3.24 0.03
N GLY A 144 5.54 4.21 0.27
CA GLY A 144 6.86 3.96 0.86
C GLY A 144 6.77 3.47 2.31
N ASN A 145 5.81 3.96 3.08
CA ASN A 145 5.56 3.50 4.44
C ASN A 145 5.06 2.04 4.47
N ALA A 146 4.16 1.68 3.54
CA ALA A 146 3.63 0.32 3.41
C ALA A 146 4.66 -0.70 2.88
N LEU A 147 5.77 -0.25 2.28
CA LEU A 147 6.79 -1.13 1.68
C LEU A 147 7.45 -2.07 2.70
N GLY A 148 7.81 -1.57 3.88
CA GLY A 148 8.44 -2.39 4.93
C GLY A 148 7.55 -3.55 5.38
N PRO A 149 6.33 -3.29 5.88
CA PRO A 149 5.37 -4.34 6.21
C PRO A 149 5.09 -5.30 5.05
N ALA A 150 4.89 -4.80 3.83
CA ALA A 150 4.62 -5.64 2.66
C ALA A 150 5.80 -6.55 2.32
N ALA A 151 7.03 -6.03 2.35
CA ALA A 151 8.25 -6.81 2.13
C ALA A 151 8.39 -7.91 3.20
N GLN A 152 8.11 -7.61 4.47
CA GLN A 152 8.16 -8.60 5.55
C GLN A 152 7.16 -9.74 5.33
N VAL A 153 5.93 -9.44 4.91
CA VAL A 153 4.92 -10.45 4.57
C VAL A 153 5.42 -11.35 3.45
N SER A 154 5.99 -10.78 2.39
CA SER A 154 6.51 -11.56 1.26
C SER A 154 7.74 -12.39 1.60
N LEU A 155 8.67 -11.86 2.39
CA LEU A 155 9.83 -12.62 2.89
C LEU A 155 9.38 -13.82 3.72
N ASN A 156 8.46 -13.62 4.67
CA ASN A 156 7.92 -14.69 5.49
C ASN A 156 7.24 -15.79 4.65
N ARG A 157 6.51 -15.40 3.59
CA ARG A 157 5.90 -16.36 2.64
C ARG A 157 6.95 -17.16 1.89
N GLY A 158 7.98 -16.51 1.35
CA GLY A 158 9.07 -17.18 0.63
C GLY A 158 9.79 -18.19 1.51
N LEU A 159 10.20 -17.78 2.71
CA LEU A 159 10.90 -18.64 3.67
C LEU A 159 10.05 -19.84 4.11
N SER A 160 8.74 -19.62 4.33
CA SER A 160 7.82 -20.70 4.69
C SER A 160 7.67 -21.73 3.55
N LYS A 161 7.68 -21.30 2.29
CA LYS A 161 7.64 -22.20 1.11
C LYS A 161 8.91 -23.05 1.00
N ASP A 162 10.05 -22.49 1.36
CA ASP A 162 11.35 -23.18 1.33
C ASP A 162 11.59 -24.07 2.57
N GLY A 163 10.62 -24.15 3.49
CA GLY A 163 10.71 -24.93 4.72
C GLY A 163 11.66 -24.33 5.77
N ALA A 164 12.06 -23.07 5.60
CA ALA A 164 12.91 -22.36 6.54
C ALA A 164 12.10 -21.75 7.68
N ASP A 165 12.69 -21.70 8.89
CA ASP A 165 12.12 -20.97 10.01
C ASP A 165 12.37 -19.46 9.83
N ALA A 166 11.35 -18.77 9.32
CA ALA A 166 11.37 -17.32 9.11
C ALA A 166 11.64 -16.54 10.40
N GLY A 167 11.20 -17.05 11.55
CA GLY A 167 11.44 -16.44 12.86
C GLY A 167 12.92 -16.49 13.23
N GLN A 168 13.55 -17.65 13.07
CA GLN A 168 14.98 -17.82 13.34
C GLN A 168 15.85 -16.97 12.40
N LEU A 169 15.54 -16.94 11.10
CA LEU A 169 16.29 -16.14 10.14
C LEU A 169 16.19 -14.65 10.42
N THR A 170 15.00 -14.17 10.82
CA THR A 170 14.80 -12.79 11.24
C THR A 170 15.60 -12.49 12.51
N ALA A 171 15.57 -13.38 13.51
CA ALA A 171 16.35 -13.22 14.74
C ALA A 171 17.87 -13.18 14.49
N ASP A 172 18.37 -14.04 13.60
CA ASP A 172 19.79 -14.07 13.21
C ASP A 172 20.20 -12.81 12.44
N ALA A 173 19.33 -12.31 11.57
CA ALA A 173 19.55 -11.04 10.86
C ALA A 173 19.58 -9.86 11.83
N MET A 174 18.67 -9.85 12.82
CA MET A 174 18.59 -8.83 13.86
C MET A 174 19.79 -8.82 14.79
N THR A 175 20.29 -10.00 15.16
CA THR A 175 21.53 -10.14 15.95
C THR A 175 22.71 -9.56 15.19
N ARG A 176 22.85 -9.90 13.89
CA ARG A 176 23.90 -9.34 13.03
C ARG A 176 23.77 -7.82 12.87
N ALA A 177 22.56 -7.31 12.65
CA ALA A 177 22.29 -5.89 12.55
C ALA A 177 22.68 -5.14 13.83
N THR A 178 22.41 -5.73 14.99
CA THR A 178 22.79 -5.18 16.30
C THR A 178 24.31 -5.08 16.45
N GLU A 179 25.06 -6.12 16.08
CA GLU A 179 26.53 -6.09 16.13
C GLU A 179 27.14 -5.04 15.18
N ILE A 180 26.54 -4.85 14.01
CA ILE A 180 26.94 -3.78 13.08
C ILE A 180 26.61 -2.40 13.68
N ALA A 181 25.40 -2.23 14.23
CA ALA A 181 24.92 -0.97 14.80
C ALA A 181 25.80 -0.47 15.95
N LYS A 182 26.39 -1.38 16.77
CA LYS A 182 27.34 -1.02 17.84
C LYS A 182 28.56 -0.23 17.35
N GLN A 183 28.91 -0.33 16.07
CA GLN A 183 30.04 0.36 15.46
C GLN A 183 29.73 1.84 15.15
N PHE A 184 28.46 2.24 15.16
CA PHE A 184 28.02 3.58 14.80
C PHE A 184 27.43 4.31 16.02
N PRO A 185 28.00 5.46 16.44
CA PRO A 185 27.62 6.11 17.71
C PRO A 185 26.12 6.33 17.91
N ARG A 186 25.44 6.89 16.90
CA ARG A 186 23.99 7.17 16.95
C ARG A 186 23.11 5.92 16.95
N LEU A 187 23.57 4.81 16.34
CA LEU A 187 22.81 3.55 16.33
C LEU A 187 23.01 2.81 17.65
N ARG A 188 24.25 2.78 18.14
CA ARG A 188 24.62 2.20 19.44
C ARG A 188 23.82 2.81 20.59
N GLU A 189 23.70 4.14 20.63
CA GLU A 189 22.93 4.87 21.65
C GLU A 189 21.43 4.53 21.66
N ARG A 190 20.91 3.93 20.57
CA ARG A 190 19.50 3.66 20.39
C ARG A 190 19.13 2.19 20.54
N LEU A 191 20.10 1.28 20.68
CA LEU A 191 19.86 -0.18 20.73
C LEU A 191 18.85 -0.60 21.82
N ASP A 192 18.78 0.15 22.92
CA ASP A 192 17.87 -0.13 24.05
C ASP A 192 16.59 0.74 24.05
N THR A 193 16.35 1.51 22.98
CA THR A 193 15.19 2.40 22.90
C THR A 193 14.01 1.74 22.21
N THR A 194 12.80 2.01 22.72
CA THR A 194 11.54 1.58 22.10
C THR A 194 11.45 2.00 20.63
N ALA A 195 11.94 3.19 20.28
CA ALA A 195 11.94 3.69 18.90
C ALA A 195 12.85 2.87 17.95
N ALA A 196 13.95 2.31 18.44
CA ALA A 196 14.80 1.42 17.64
C ALA A 196 14.18 0.02 17.48
N THR A 197 13.52 -0.48 18.51
CA THR A 197 12.74 -1.73 18.43
C THR A 197 11.54 -1.58 17.50
N GLU A 198 10.84 -0.44 17.53
CA GLU A 198 9.71 -0.11 16.64
C GLU A 198 10.16 0.12 15.18
N TYR A 199 11.31 0.74 14.95
CA TYR A 199 11.89 0.88 13.60
C TYR A 199 12.14 -0.47 12.92
N VAL A 200 12.51 -1.47 13.69
CA VAL A 200 12.71 -2.85 13.23
C VAL A 200 11.39 -3.57 12.99
N ALA A 201 10.38 -3.33 13.83
CA ALA A 201 9.13 -4.09 13.85
C ALA A 201 8.08 -3.66 12.81
N ALA A 202 8.43 -2.73 11.92
CA ALA A 202 7.55 -2.06 10.96
C ALA A 202 6.48 -1.19 11.68
N PRO A 203 6.57 0.15 11.64
CA PRO A 203 6.05 0.96 12.73
C PRO A 203 4.71 1.57 12.35
N ASP A 204 3.62 1.12 12.95
CA ASP A 204 2.32 1.81 12.87
C ASP A 204 2.43 3.30 13.31
N ARG A 205 3.45 3.64 14.12
CA ARG A 205 3.72 5.01 14.60
C ARG A 205 4.49 5.91 13.62
N THR A 206 5.21 5.37 12.63
CA THR A 206 5.92 6.24 11.65
C THR A 206 4.99 6.75 10.57
N PHE A 207 3.92 6.01 10.25
CA PHE A 207 2.89 6.48 9.32
C PHE A 207 2.25 7.78 9.82
N GLU A 208 1.69 7.76 11.04
CA GLU A 208 1.01 8.93 11.60
C GLU A 208 1.96 10.12 11.76
N PHE A 209 3.16 9.89 12.30
CA PHE A 209 4.15 10.95 12.45
C PHE A 209 4.52 11.58 11.09
N GLY A 210 4.80 10.76 10.07
CA GLY A 210 5.18 11.25 8.75
C GLY A 210 4.03 11.95 8.03
N LEU A 211 2.81 11.42 8.14
CA LEU A 211 1.62 12.04 7.56
C LEU A 211 1.36 13.41 8.19
N GLN A 212 1.34 13.51 9.52
CA GLN A 212 1.13 14.80 10.19
C GLN A 212 2.24 15.80 9.84
N SER A 213 3.50 15.35 9.76
CA SER A 213 4.62 16.20 9.34
C SER A 213 4.46 16.75 7.91
N LEU A 214 3.94 15.94 6.98
CA LEU A 214 3.64 16.40 5.61
C LEU A 214 2.51 17.43 5.61
N LEU A 215 1.41 17.15 6.31
CA LEU A 215 0.26 18.04 6.39
C LEU A 215 0.60 19.37 7.08
N ASP A 216 1.43 19.37 8.13
CA ASP A 216 1.96 20.59 8.76
C ASP A 216 2.76 21.43 7.75
N GLY A 217 3.60 20.78 6.95
CA GLY A 217 4.37 21.44 5.90
C GLY A 217 3.52 21.96 4.74
N PHE A 218 2.34 21.38 4.51
CA PHE A 218 1.37 21.86 3.52
C PHE A 218 0.59 23.07 4.06
N GLU A 219 0.13 22.99 5.30
CA GLU A 219 -0.56 24.08 6.00
C GLU A 219 0.32 25.34 6.08
N THR A 220 1.60 25.19 6.42
CA THR A 220 2.56 26.31 6.44
C THR A 220 2.76 26.98 5.06
N ARG A 221 2.63 26.20 3.97
CA ARG A 221 2.71 26.74 2.61
C ARG A 221 1.44 27.49 2.22
N LEU A 222 0.26 27.01 2.65
CA LEU A 222 -1.01 27.69 2.45
C LEU A 222 -1.07 29.04 3.18
N THR A 223 -0.55 29.12 4.41
CA THR A 223 -0.56 30.36 5.20
C THR A 223 0.47 31.40 4.74
N GLY A 224 1.32 31.06 3.76
CA GLY A 224 2.35 31.94 3.20
C GLY A 224 3.58 32.14 4.09
N GLU A 225 3.66 31.47 5.24
CA GLU A 225 4.80 31.55 6.16
C GLU A 225 6.03 30.75 5.68
N GLY A 226 5.88 29.94 4.62
CA GLY A 226 6.92 29.07 4.05
C GLY A 226 7.44 29.43 2.66
N ALA A 227 7.12 30.60 2.10
CA ALA A 227 7.63 31.01 0.79
C ALA A 227 9.15 31.31 0.86
N ALA A 228 9.98 30.27 0.70
CA ALA A 228 11.39 30.46 0.36
C ALA A 228 11.50 31.12 -1.02
N PRO A 229 12.44 32.05 -1.23
CA PRO A 229 12.55 32.80 -2.48
C PRO A 229 12.84 31.84 -3.65
N GLN A 230 12.05 31.98 -4.72
CA GLN A 230 12.31 31.33 -5.99
C GLN A 230 13.73 31.72 -6.47
N GLN A 231 14.57 30.72 -6.71
CA GLN A 231 15.82 30.87 -7.48
C GLN A 231 15.55 30.55 -8.95
#